data_AF-A0A1C5PIR6-F1
#
_entry.id   AF-A0A1C5PIR6-F1
#
_cell.length_a   1.000
_cell.length_b   1.000
_cell.length_c   1.000
_cell.angle_alpha   90.00
_cell.angle_beta   90.00
_cell.angle_gamma   90.00
#
_symmetry.space_group_name_H-M   'P 1'
#
loop_
_entity.id
_entity.type
_entity.pdbx_description
1 polymer ?
#
loop_
_entity_poly.entity_id
_entity_poly.type
_entity_poly.pdbx_seq_one_letter_code
_entity_poly.pdbx_strand_id
1 'polypeptide(L)'
;MSSKNSNKINVPEARAAMDKFKMEAAAEVGVNLKEGYNGDLSSREAGSVGGQMVKHICPVRTVVINRANRNVDKHIIPITYQYSLVL
;
A
#
# COMPACT_ATOMS: atom_id res chain seq x y z
N MET A 1 11.07 -20.37 24.57
CA MET A 1 11.04 -20.20 23.10
C MET A 1 11.14 -18.71 22.79
N SER A 2 12.34 -18.19 22.54
CA SER A 2 12.54 -16.76 22.25
C SER A 2 12.21 -16.49 20.77
N SER A 3 11.14 -15.74 20.52
CA SER A 3 10.71 -15.35 19.18
C SER A 3 11.77 -14.43 18.57
N LYS A 4 12.55 -14.95 17.62
CA LYS A 4 13.47 -14.14 16.81
C LYS A 4 12.64 -13.25 15.89
N ASN A 5 12.36 -12.03 16.36
CA ASN A 5 11.74 -10.98 15.58
C ASN A 5 12.69 -10.54 14.45
N SER A 6 12.58 -11.18 13.27
CA SER A 6 13.46 -10.97 12.13
C SER A 6 13.07 -9.76 11.27
N ASN A 7 12.32 -8.79 11.80
CA ASN A 7 12.00 -7.54 11.11
C ASN A 7 13.20 -6.57 11.07
N LYS A 8 14.40 -7.09 10.82
CA LYS A 8 15.57 -6.26 10.58
C LYS A 8 15.48 -5.80 9.13
N ILE A 9 15.37 -4.50 8.91
CA ILE A 9 15.57 -3.90 7.59
C ILE A 9 16.87 -4.48 7.01
N ASN A 10 16.75 -5.24 5.92
CA ASN A 10 17.86 -5.98 5.31
C ASN A 10 18.97 -5.06 4.78
N VAL A 11 18.66 -3.76 4.59
CA VAL A 11 19.56 -2.74 4.04
C VAL A 11 19.63 -1.56 5.01
N PRO A 12 20.66 -1.47 5.87
CA PRO A 12 20.80 -0.41 6.87
C PRO A 12 20.70 1.01 6.29
N GLU A 13 21.18 1.20 5.07
CA GLU A 13 21.19 2.46 4.32
C GLU A 13 19.77 2.91 3.94
N ALA A 14 18.84 1.97 3.77
CA ALA A 14 17.45 2.25 3.44
C ALA A 14 16.64 2.76 4.64
N ARG A 15 17.16 2.68 5.88
CA ARG A 15 16.44 3.15 7.08
C ARG A 15 16.06 4.62 6.98
N ALA A 16 17.01 5.48 6.62
CA ALA A 16 16.75 6.92 6.52
C ALA A 16 15.74 7.26 5.41
N ALA A 17 15.76 6.54 4.28
CA ALA A 17 14.78 6.70 3.22
C ALA A 17 13.39 6.19 3.64
N MET A 18 13.34 5.06 4.35
CA MET A 18 12.11 4.48 4.87
C MET A 18 11.45 5.34 5.96
N ASP A 19 12.25 5.98 6.83
CA ASP A 19 11.72 6.88 7.86
C ASP A 19 11.08 8.13 7.23
N LYS A 20 11.73 8.73 6.22
CA LYS A 20 11.13 9.82 5.42
C LYS A 20 9.84 9.39 4.74
N PHE A 21 9.87 8.23 4.08
CA PHE A 21 8.71 7.70 3.38
C PHE A 21 7.53 7.40 4.30
N LYS A 22 7.80 6.88 5.51
CA LYS A 22 6.79 6.66 6.54
C LYS A 22 6.18 7.99 7.02
N MET A 23 6.99 9.03 7.19
CA MET A 23 6.53 10.36 7.60
C MET A 23 5.67 11.02 6.51
N GLU A 24 6.05 10.88 5.24
CA GLU A 24 5.27 11.34 4.09
C GLU A 24 3.93 10.60 4.00
N ALA A 25 3.94 9.26 4.06
CA ALA A 25 2.73 8.45 4.05
C ALA A 25 1.79 8.78 5.23
N ALA A 26 2.34 9.12 6.40
CA ALA A 26 1.57 9.55 7.57
C ALA A 26 0.90 10.91 7.37
N ALA A 27 1.63 11.87 6.81
CA ALA A 27 1.10 13.19 6.48
C ALA A 27 -0.05 13.10 5.46
N GLU A 28 0.06 12.24 4.45
CA GLU A 28 -0.99 12.03 3.46
C GLU A 28 -2.29 11.43 4.03
N VAL A 29 -2.18 10.52 5.00
CA VAL A 29 -3.38 9.97 5.68
C VAL A 29 -3.92 10.86 6.79
N GLY A 30 -3.27 12.00 7.07
CA GLY A 30 -3.66 12.91 8.15
C GLY A 30 -3.44 12.32 9.55
N VAL A 31 -2.56 11.33 9.68
CA VAL A 31 -2.26 10.69 10.97
C VAL A 31 -1.02 11.34 11.55
N ASN A 32 -1.15 11.91 12.75
CA ASN A 32 -0.04 12.52 13.47
C ASN A 32 0.90 11.45 14.04
N LEU A 33 1.83 10.96 13.21
CA LEU A 33 2.95 10.18 13.70
C LEU A 33 3.98 11.09 14.37
N LYS A 34 4.31 10.79 15.62
CA LYS A 34 5.45 11.40 16.31
C LYS A 34 6.69 10.51 16.14
N GLU A 35 7.86 11.15 16.12
CA GLU A 35 9.19 10.52 16.25
C GLU A 35 9.36 10.01 17.70
N GLY A 36 8.55 9.03 18.11
CA GLY A 36 8.48 8.59 19.49
C GLY A 36 7.42 7.52 19.73
N TYR A 37 6.94 7.42 20.97
CA TYR A 37 5.91 6.45 21.35
C TYR A 37 4.54 6.85 20.77
N ASN A 38 4.02 6.03 19.86
CA ASN A 38 2.71 6.21 19.23
C ASN A 38 1.66 5.23 19.81
N GLY A 39 1.73 4.92 21.11
CA GLY A 39 0.78 4.01 21.76
C GLY A 39 -0.63 4.57 21.90
N ASP A 40 -0.81 5.88 21.71
CA ASP A 40 -2.11 6.55 21.69
C ASP A 40 -2.80 6.43 20.31
N LEU A 41 -2.06 5.96 19.30
CA LEU A 41 -2.55 5.80 17.94
C LEU A 41 -3.42 4.55 17.85
N SER A 42 -4.60 4.65 17.25
CA SER A 42 -5.43 3.47 17.03
C SER A 42 -4.75 2.50 16.05
N SER A 43 -4.98 1.21 16.21
CA SER A 43 -4.47 0.17 15.29
C SER A 43 -4.89 0.43 13.83
N ARG A 44 -6.03 1.10 13.63
CA ARG A 44 -6.54 1.50 12.32
C ARG A 44 -5.70 2.60 11.69
N GLU A 45 -5.29 3.60 12.46
CA GLU A 45 -4.44 4.70 11.98
C GLU A 45 -3.04 4.19 11.66
N ALA A 46 -2.44 3.38 12.53
CA ALA A 46 -1.15 2.76 12.27
C ALA A 46 -1.18 1.87 11.01
N GLY A 47 -2.26 1.09 10.84
CA GLY A 47 -2.48 0.26 9.66
C GLY A 47 -2.69 1.07 8.38
N SER A 48 -3.35 2.24 8.47
CA SER A 48 -3.60 3.11 7.32
C SER A 48 -2.31 3.68 6.74
N VAL A 49 -1.36 4.06 7.59
CA VAL A 49 -0.02 4.53 7.19
C VAL A 49 0.74 3.43 6.47
N GLY A 50 0.79 2.21 7.04
CA GLY A 50 1.43 1.06 6.40
C GLY A 50 0.77 0.67 5.07
N GLY A 51 -0.55 0.81 4.96
CA GLY A 51 -1.29 0.60 3.72
C GLY A 51 -0.92 1.60 2.62
N GLN A 52 -0.75 2.89 2.94
CA GLN A 52 -0.28 3.88 1.96
C GLN A 52 1.15 3.62 1.51
N MET A 53 2.03 3.21 2.44
CA MET A 53 3.40 2.84 2.08
C MET A 53 3.42 1.75 1.00
N VAL A 54 2.62 0.70 1.15
CA VAL A 54 2.54 -0.38 0.15
C VAL A 54 1.88 0.10 -1.16
N LYS A 55 0.90 1.00 -1.08
CA LYS A 55 0.21 1.55 -2.26
C LYS A 55 1.14 2.37 -3.16
N HIS A 56 2.06 3.12 -2.58
CA HIS A 56 3.09 3.88 -3.31
C HIS A 56 4.18 2.96 -3.88
N ILE A 57 4.56 1.90 -3.16
CA ILE A 57 5.59 0.94 -3.61
C ILE A 57 5.07 0.03 -4.73
N CYS A 58 3.82 -0.43 -4.65
CA CYS A 58 3.24 -1.37 -5.61
C CYS A 58 1.89 -0.85 -6.15
N PRO A 59 1.92 0.09 -7.13
CA PRO A 59 0.70 0.62 -7.73
C PRO A 59 0.13 -0.40 -8.72
N VAL A 60 -0.64 -1.37 -8.23
CA VAL A 60 -1.52 -2.17 -9.10
C VAL A 60 -2.72 -1.30 -9.46
N ARG A 61 -2.86 -0.98 -10.74
CA ARG A 61 -4.02 -0.26 -11.26
C ARG A 61 -4.95 -1.26 -11.95
N THR A 62 -6.22 -1.14 -11.64
CA THR A 62 -7.28 -1.95 -12.24
C THR A 62 -8.06 -1.08 -13.22
N VAL A 63 -8.12 -1.52 -14.48
CA VAL A 63 -8.97 -0.89 -15.50
C VAL A 63 -10.05 -1.88 -15.90
N VAL A 64 -11.31 -1.48 -15.73
CA VAL A 64 -12.48 -2.25 -16.13
C VAL A 64 -12.98 -1.70 -17.45
N ILE A 65 -13.04 -2.55 -18.48
CA ILE A 65 -13.57 -2.18 -19.80
C ILE A 65 -14.79 -3.06 -20.09
N ASN A 66 -15.92 -2.42 -20.32
CA ASN A 66 -17.15 -3.08 -20.72
C ASN A 66 -17.08 -3.42 -22.22
N ARG A 67 -17.17 -4.72 -22.57
CA ARG A 67 -17.16 -5.18 -23.97
C ARG A 67 -18.49 -5.85 -24.32
N ALA A 68 -18.99 -5.63 -25.53
CA ALA A 68 -20.12 -6.38 -26.05
C ALA A 68 -19.78 -7.87 -26.15
N ASN A 69 -20.66 -8.72 -25.63
CA ASN A 69 -20.51 -10.17 -25.63
C ASN A 69 -20.67 -10.69 -27.07
N ARG A 70 -19.62 -11.35 -27.58
CA ARG A 70 -19.63 -11.91 -28.95
C ARG A 70 -20.54 -13.13 -29.12
N ASN A 71 -20.97 -13.77 -28.02
CA ASN A 71 -21.74 -15.01 -28.04
C ASN A 71 -23.23 -14.80 -27.77
N VAL A 72 -23.64 -13.64 -27.26
CA VAL A 72 -25.03 -13.36 -26.88
C VAL A 72 -25.35 -11.89 -27.19
N ASP A 73 -26.37 -11.66 -28.00
CA ASP A 73 -26.84 -10.31 -28.31
C ASP A 73 -27.22 -9.54 -27.04
N LYS A 74 -26.89 -8.23 -27.05
CA LYS A 74 -27.18 -7.25 -25.99
C LYS A 74 -26.54 -7.51 -24.61
N HIS A 75 -25.62 -8.47 -24.48
CA HIS A 75 -24.89 -8.66 -23.23
C HIS A 75 -23.58 -7.89 -23.22
N ILE A 76 -23.23 -7.32 -22.07
CA ILE A 76 -21.94 -6.65 -21.83
C ILE A 76 -21.17 -7.50 -20.82
N ILE A 77 -19.93 -7.86 -21.17
CA ILE A 77 -19.00 -8.51 -20.25
C ILE A 77 -18.00 -7.45 -19.76
N PRO A 78 -17.90 -7.20 -18.45
CA PRO A 78 -16.81 -6.41 -17.90
C PRO A 78 -15.53 -7.24 -17.94
N ILE A 79 -14.51 -6.72 -18.63
CA ILE A 79 -13.18 -7.32 -18.65
C ILE A 79 -12.26 -6.45 -17.80
N THR A 80 -11.72 -7.06 -16.76
CA THR A 80 -10.85 -6.42 -15.77
C THR A 80 -9.39 -6.67 -16.13
N TYR A 81 -8.67 -5.60 -16.46
CA TYR A 81 -7.23 -5.62 -16.66
C TYR A 81 -6.54 -5.12 -15.38
N GLN A 82 -5.65 -5.92 -14.82
CA GLN A 82 -4.73 -5.48 -13.77
C GLN A 82 -3.36 -5.25 -14.41
N TYR A 83 -2.78 -4.08 -14.19
CA TYR A 83 -1.42 -3.77 -14.60
C TYR A 83 -0.68 -3.06 -13.47
N SER A 84 0.59 -3.39 -13.32
CA SER A 84 1.53 -2.71 -12.43
C SER A 84 2.70 -2.21 -13.27
N LEU A 85 3.13 -0.98 -12.99
CA LEU A 85 4.42 -0.50 -13.48
C LEU A 85 5.47 -1.03 -12.52
N VAL A 86 6.28 -1.98 -13.00
CA VAL A 86 7.48 -2.44 -12.29
C VAL A 86 8.61 -1.48 -12.69
N LEU A 87 9.08 -0.68 -11.74
CA LEU A 87 10.24 0.20 -11.87
C LEU A 87 11.52 -0.56 -11.51
#